data_AF-A0A7W0R975-F1
#
_entry.id   AF-A0A7W0R975-F1
#
_cell.length_a   1.000
_cell.length_b   1.000
_cell.length_c   1.000
_cell.angle_alpha   90.00
_cell.angle_beta   90.00
_cell.angle_gamma   90.00
#
_symmetry.space_group_name_H-M   'P 1'
#
loop_
_entity.id
_entity.type
_entity.pdbx_description
1 polymer ?
#
loop_
_entity_poly.entity_id
_entity_poly.type
_entity_poly.pdbx_seq_one_letter_code
_entity_poly.pdbx_strand_id
1 'polypeptide(L)'
;LAQVQVKEGRDHWYHRLMQDAPYECEPEVMDAEDMLYILYTSGTTGKPKGIVHTTGGYLTGTYATTKWVFDLKEDDVYWCTADIGWVTGHSYVVYGPLSNGATVLMYEGAPDWPAKDRFWDLIDRHGVTIFYTAPTAIRAFMRWGVEWPAKHPMTTLRLLGSVGEPINPEAWIWYHENIGRERCPVVDTWWQTETGAIMIAPLPGITSPKPGSATLPFPGISAEIRDSDGNAIERGGGLLALTKPWPSMLRGIYGDPERFVKTYWSRWPDGAYFAGDGARRDDDGFYWLLGRVDDVLNVAGHRLGTMEVESALVDHPSVAEAAVVGRPHEIKGQSVAAFVTVKEGVKPSTALMDELKAHVVLKIGAIARPDQILFAADLPKTRSGKIMRRLLRDIAEGKALGDMTTLADPAVVARLKSEYEEEEG
;
A
#
# COMPACT_ATOMS: atom_id res chain seq x y z
N LEU A 1 -5.68 10.40 35.66
CA LEU A 1 -4.44 10.08 34.94
C LEU A 1 -3.75 8.95 35.69
N ALA A 2 -3.53 7.80 35.06
CA ALA A 2 -2.78 6.71 35.70
C ALA A 2 -1.35 7.21 36.02
N GLN A 3 -0.85 6.94 37.23
CA GLN A 3 0.54 7.22 37.56
C GLN A 3 1.42 6.31 36.71
N VAL A 4 2.27 6.90 35.87
CA VAL A 4 3.28 6.16 35.10
C VAL A 4 4.29 5.59 36.10
N GLN A 5 4.33 4.26 36.24
CA GLN A 5 5.31 3.61 37.10
C GLN A 5 6.64 3.51 36.36
N VAL A 6 7.65 4.18 36.89
CA VAL A 6 9.03 4.18 36.38
C VAL A 6 9.83 3.18 37.21
N LYS A 7 10.32 2.11 36.58
CA LYS A 7 11.16 1.13 37.26
C LYS A 7 12.60 1.65 37.36
N GLU A 8 13.05 1.84 38.59
CA GLU A 8 14.42 2.29 38.88
C GLU A 8 15.48 1.35 38.25
N GLY A 9 16.52 1.94 37.67
CA GLY A 9 17.62 1.23 36.99
C GLY A 9 17.29 0.66 35.61
N ARG A 10 16.04 0.79 35.12
CA ARG A 10 15.64 0.36 33.76
C ARG A 10 14.98 1.49 32.97
N ASP A 11 14.02 2.18 33.59
CA ASP A 11 13.21 3.19 32.92
C ASP A 11 13.77 4.58 33.20
N HIS A 12 14.00 5.35 32.14
CA HIS A 12 14.55 6.69 32.22
C HIS A 12 13.66 7.66 31.44
N TRP A 13 13.53 8.88 31.95
CA TRP A 13 12.84 9.96 31.23
C TRP A 13 13.78 10.56 30.20
N TYR A 14 13.41 10.52 28.92
CA TYR A 14 14.22 11.05 27.82
C TYR A 14 14.69 12.49 28.07
N HIS A 15 13.78 13.39 28.45
CA HIS A 15 14.12 14.80 28.70
C HIS A 15 15.13 14.99 29.85
N ARG A 16 15.25 14.05 30.80
CA ARG A 16 16.26 14.10 31.87
C ARG A 16 17.61 13.60 31.37
N LEU A 17 17.63 12.54 30.56
CA LEU A 17 18.87 12.06 29.93
C LEU A 17 19.49 13.14 29.04
N MET A 18 18.65 13.85 28.28
CA MET A 18 19.12 14.89 27.36
C MET A 18 19.58 16.19 28.06
N GLN A 19 19.31 16.39 29.35
CA GLN A 19 19.83 17.56 30.09
C GLN A 19 21.35 17.48 30.27
N ASP A 20 21.89 16.26 30.38
CA ASP A 20 23.31 16.00 30.61
C ASP A 20 24.05 15.55 29.33
N ALA A 21 23.33 15.29 28.24
CA ALA A 21 23.92 14.82 26.98
C ALA A 21 24.66 15.97 26.24
N PRO A 22 25.81 15.69 25.61
CA PRO A 22 26.51 16.68 24.79
C PRO A 22 25.72 17.03 23.52
N TYR A 23 25.82 18.28 23.07
CA TYR A 23 25.23 18.72 21.79
C TYR A 23 25.99 18.19 20.58
N GLU A 24 27.29 17.90 20.73
CA GLU A 24 28.15 17.39 19.68
C GLU A 24 28.40 15.90 19.91
N CYS A 25 28.23 15.12 18.85
CA CYS A 25 28.55 13.70 18.80
C CYS A 25 29.10 13.42 17.40
N GLU A 26 30.41 13.15 17.30
CA GLU A 26 31.04 12.83 16.03
C GLU A 26 30.45 11.53 15.47
N PRO A 27 30.04 11.48 14.18
CA PRO A 27 29.44 10.29 13.61
C PRO A 27 30.49 9.19 13.42
N GLU A 28 30.16 7.98 13.87
CA GLU A 28 30.98 6.80 13.61
C GLU A 28 30.99 6.45 12.11
N VAL A 29 32.16 6.07 11.60
CA VAL A 29 32.32 5.63 10.21
C VAL A 29 31.88 4.17 10.10
N MET A 30 30.85 3.91 9.31
CA MET A 30 30.28 2.57 9.11
C MET A 30 30.66 2.00 7.74
N ASP A 31 30.75 0.68 7.63
CA ASP A 31 30.85 0.00 6.34
C ASP A 31 29.52 0.10 5.56
N ALA A 32 29.60 0.04 4.23
CA ALA A 32 28.40 0.09 3.39
C ALA A 32 27.43 -1.08 3.67
N GLU A 33 27.94 -2.24 4.11
CA GLU A 33 27.16 -3.43 4.44
C GLU A 33 26.91 -3.60 5.94
N ASP A 34 27.26 -2.61 6.77
CA ASP A 34 26.82 -2.60 8.17
C ASP A 34 25.30 -2.46 8.24
N MET A 35 24.70 -3.20 9.18
CA MET A 35 23.26 -3.22 9.41
C MET A 35 22.77 -1.85 9.84
N LEU A 36 21.88 -1.26 9.05
CA LEU A 36 21.26 0.02 9.35
C LEU A 36 20.05 -0.16 10.26
N TYR A 37 19.13 -1.05 9.89
CA TYR A 37 17.94 -1.35 10.70
C TYR A 37 17.36 -2.74 10.43
N ILE A 38 16.50 -3.16 11.36
CA ILE A 38 15.61 -4.31 11.21
C ILE A 38 14.17 -3.80 11.24
N LEU A 39 13.38 -4.14 10.22
CA LEU A 39 11.95 -3.82 10.19
C LEU A 39 11.12 -5.10 10.11
N TYR A 40 10.30 -5.32 11.14
CA TYR A 40 9.45 -6.51 11.21
C TYR A 40 8.23 -6.38 10.30
N THR A 41 8.03 -7.36 9.43
CA THR A 41 6.85 -7.46 8.54
C THR A 41 5.98 -8.66 8.90
N SER A 42 4.66 -8.47 8.84
CA SER A 42 3.68 -9.55 9.01
C SER A 42 3.65 -10.43 7.74
N GLY A 43 4.08 -11.68 7.85
CA GLY A 43 3.94 -12.67 6.78
C GLY A 43 2.55 -13.31 6.76
N THR A 44 2.15 -13.91 5.63
CA THR A 44 0.83 -14.52 5.43
C THR A 44 0.59 -15.79 6.27
N THR A 45 1.65 -16.43 6.79
CA THR A 45 1.56 -17.77 7.39
C THR A 45 2.46 -18.03 8.62
N GLY A 46 3.08 -17.01 9.25
CA GLY A 46 3.96 -17.28 10.41
C GLY A 46 4.50 -16.07 11.17
N LYS A 47 5.50 -16.33 12.04
CA LYS A 47 6.20 -15.30 12.85
C LYS A 47 6.66 -14.12 11.98
N PRO A 48 6.58 -12.86 12.49
CA PRO A 48 7.06 -11.69 11.77
C PRO A 48 8.50 -11.85 11.28
N LYS A 49 8.78 -11.38 10.06
CA LYS A 49 10.12 -11.43 9.45
C LYS A 49 10.84 -10.13 9.77
N GLY A 50 11.96 -10.17 10.47
CA GLY A 50 12.82 -8.99 10.65
C GLY A 50 13.62 -8.73 9.38
N ILE A 51 13.12 -7.89 8.47
CA ILE A 51 13.81 -7.55 7.22
C ILE A 51 15.03 -6.69 7.55
N VAL A 52 16.19 -7.10 7.06
CA VAL A 52 17.47 -6.40 7.31
C VAL A 52 17.83 -5.53 6.12
N HIS A 53 18.11 -4.26 6.37
CA HIS A 53 18.72 -3.33 5.41
C HIS A 53 20.10 -2.88 5.91
N THR A 54 21.02 -2.70 4.97
CA THR A 54 22.39 -2.21 5.24
C THR A 54 22.54 -0.75 4.85
N THR A 55 23.65 -0.12 5.23
CA THR A 55 23.78 1.34 5.23
C THR A 55 23.93 1.96 3.84
N GLY A 56 24.97 1.60 3.09
CA GLY A 56 25.36 2.33 1.87
C GLY A 56 24.37 2.16 0.73
N GLY A 57 24.00 0.91 0.41
CA GLY A 57 23.07 0.61 -0.68
C GLY A 57 21.66 1.15 -0.45
N TYR A 58 21.16 1.04 0.78
CA TYR A 58 19.84 1.55 1.16
C TYR A 58 19.76 3.08 1.04
N LEU A 59 20.74 3.81 1.59
CA LEU A 59 20.79 5.27 1.49
C LEU A 59 20.94 5.73 0.03
N THR A 60 21.75 5.03 -0.78
CA THR A 60 21.90 5.34 -2.21
C THR A 60 20.56 5.21 -2.95
N GLY A 61 19.83 4.11 -2.72
CA GLY A 61 18.54 3.88 -3.35
C GLY A 61 17.49 4.92 -2.94
N THR A 62 17.33 5.14 -1.64
CA THR A 62 16.34 6.08 -1.10
C THR A 62 16.64 7.54 -1.45
N TYR A 63 17.92 7.94 -1.49
CA TYR A 63 18.34 9.25 -1.98
C TYR A 63 17.91 9.45 -3.44
N ALA A 64 18.27 8.50 -4.33
CA ALA A 64 18.05 8.60 -5.76
C ALA A 64 16.55 8.61 -6.12
N THR A 65 15.76 7.70 -5.54
CA THR A 65 14.34 7.63 -5.82
C THR A 65 13.59 8.81 -5.25
N THR A 66 13.96 9.31 -4.06
CA THR A 66 13.34 10.53 -3.51
C THR A 66 13.57 11.70 -4.43
N LYS A 67 14.81 11.89 -4.89
CA LYS A 67 15.17 13.00 -5.76
C LYS A 67 14.44 12.96 -7.09
N TRP A 68 14.40 11.80 -7.74
CA TRP A 68 13.95 11.71 -9.13
C TRP A 68 12.46 11.43 -9.27
N VAL A 69 11.87 10.58 -8.42
CA VAL A 69 10.44 10.25 -8.50
C VAL A 69 9.58 11.43 -8.05
N PHE A 70 10.01 12.15 -7.01
CA PHE A 70 9.30 13.35 -6.56
C PHE A 70 9.81 14.64 -7.21
N ASP A 71 10.77 14.53 -8.14
CA ASP A 71 11.43 15.67 -8.78
C ASP A 71 11.85 16.74 -7.74
N LEU A 72 12.41 16.30 -6.62
CA LEU A 72 12.64 17.11 -5.42
C LEU A 72 13.59 18.29 -5.70
N LYS A 73 13.17 19.48 -5.27
CA LYS A 73 13.84 20.77 -5.40
C LYS A 73 14.29 21.27 -4.02
N GLU A 74 15.21 22.22 -4.01
CA GLU A 74 15.81 22.77 -2.79
C GLU A 74 14.78 23.52 -1.91
N ASP A 75 13.76 24.11 -2.52
CA ASP A 75 12.72 24.91 -1.87
C ASP A 75 11.44 24.11 -1.56
N ASP A 76 11.44 22.79 -1.77
CA ASP A 76 10.27 21.97 -1.50
C ASP A 76 10.00 21.78 0.00
N VAL A 77 8.71 21.83 0.33
CA VAL A 77 8.17 21.31 1.58
C VAL A 77 7.51 19.97 1.27
N TYR A 78 8.21 18.90 1.65
CA TYR A 78 7.80 17.53 1.37
C TYR A 78 6.96 16.97 2.52
N TRP A 79 5.80 16.39 2.20
CA TRP A 79 4.98 15.69 3.17
C TRP A 79 4.63 14.28 2.72
N CYS A 80 5.17 13.28 3.43
CA CYS A 80 4.68 11.92 3.41
C CYS A 80 3.82 11.65 4.65
N THR A 81 2.60 11.13 4.45
CA THR A 81 1.67 10.88 5.55
C THR A 81 1.87 9.53 6.24
N ALA A 82 2.92 8.77 5.88
CA ALA A 82 3.16 7.45 6.44
C ALA A 82 3.74 7.53 7.85
N ASP A 83 3.32 6.60 8.71
CA ASP A 83 3.91 6.42 10.03
C ASP A 83 5.33 5.83 9.93
N ILE A 84 6.22 6.27 10.82
CA ILE A 84 7.63 5.84 10.86
C ILE A 84 7.82 4.36 11.19
N GLY A 85 6.80 3.68 11.71
CA GLY A 85 6.79 2.23 11.93
C GLY A 85 6.68 1.41 10.64
N TRP A 86 6.51 2.03 9.47
CA TRP A 86 6.50 1.36 8.17
C TRP A 86 7.73 1.74 7.33
N VAL A 87 8.03 0.92 6.31
CA VAL A 87 9.16 1.18 5.42
C VAL A 87 9.02 2.53 4.69
N THR A 88 7.78 2.95 4.36
CA THR A 88 7.53 4.28 3.77
C THR A 88 7.99 5.40 4.69
N GLY A 89 7.75 5.28 6.00
CA GLY A 89 8.26 6.25 6.97
C GLY A 89 9.79 6.23 7.08
N HIS A 90 10.42 5.05 7.03
CA HIS A 90 11.87 4.96 7.01
C HIS A 90 12.44 5.64 5.75
N SER A 91 12.04 5.17 4.57
CA SER A 91 12.64 5.59 3.29
C SER A 91 12.22 7.00 2.87
N TYR A 92 10.98 7.40 3.14
CA TYR A 92 10.36 8.60 2.58
C TYR A 92 9.76 9.55 3.60
N VAL A 93 9.96 9.36 4.91
CA VAL A 93 9.82 10.45 5.90
C VAL A 93 11.20 10.83 6.43
N VAL A 94 12.06 9.85 6.70
CA VAL A 94 13.38 10.09 7.31
C VAL A 94 14.50 10.06 6.27
N TYR A 95 14.93 8.89 5.81
CA TYR A 95 16.23 8.73 5.16
C TYR A 95 16.35 9.43 3.80
N GLY A 96 15.40 9.22 2.89
CA GLY A 96 15.46 9.77 1.53
C GLY A 96 15.37 11.30 1.49
N PRO A 97 14.34 11.92 2.10
CA PRO A 97 14.21 13.38 2.11
C PRO A 97 15.34 14.08 2.88
N LEU A 98 15.71 13.60 4.07
CA LEU A 98 16.76 14.24 4.88
C LEU A 98 18.16 14.09 4.25
N SER A 99 18.45 12.97 3.59
CA SER A 99 19.69 12.83 2.82
C SER A 99 19.75 13.75 1.59
N ASN A 100 18.60 14.20 1.08
CA ASN A 100 18.52 15.23 0.05
C ASN A 100 18.49 16.67 0.63
N GLY A 101 18.51 16.84 1.96
CA GLY A 101 18.42 18.15 2.60
C GLY A 101 17.03 18.79 2.52
N ALA A 102 15.98 17.99 2.32
CA ALA A 102 14.61 18.49 2.17
C ALA A 102 14.01 18.99 3.49
N THR A 103 13.05 19.90 3.39
CA THR A 103 12.14 20.21 4.51
C THR A 103 11.03 19.15 4.57
N VAL A 104 10.90 18.46 5.70
CA VAL A 104 9.90 17.39 5.89
C VAL A 104 8.83 17.81 6.88
N LEU A 105 7.56 17.69 6.50
CA LEU A 105 6.44 17.80 7.41
C LEU A 105 6.13 16.43 8.02
N MET A 106 6.35 16.28 9.34
CA MET A 106 5.96 15.12 10.12
C MET A 106 4.69 15.44 10.91
N TYR A 107 3.67 14.59 10.80
CA TYR A 107 2.36 14.83 11.40
C TYR A 107 1.96 13.69 12.34
N GLU A 108 1.62 14.04 13.59
CA GLU A 108 1.21 13.10 14.64
C GLU A 108 -0.27 12.71 14.55
N GLY A 109 -1.12 13.62 14.06
CA GLY A 109 -2.57 13.48 14.18
C GLY A 109 -3.23 12.60 13.12
N ALA A 110 -4.56 12.56 13.19
CA ALA A 110 -5.40 11.91 12.19
C ALA A 110 -5.80 12.89 11.06
N PRO A 111 -6.19 12.37 9.88
CA PRO A 111 -6.66 13.19 8.76
C PRO A 111 -8.01 13.89 8.96
N ASP A 112 -8.77 13.54 10.00
CA ASP A 112 -10.14 14.00 10.25
C ASP A 112 -10.32 14.80 11.55
N TRP A 113 -9.23 15.12 12.25
CA TRP A 113 -9.27 15.88 13.50
C TRP A 113 -8.48 17.19 13.43
N PRO A 114 -9.06 18.35 13.82
CA PRO A 114 -10.39 18.53 14.42
C PRO A 114 -11.56 18.48 13.42
N ALA A 115 -11.27 18.41 12.13
CA ALA A 115 -12.26 18.28 11.06
C ALA A 115 -11.65 17.56 9.84
N LYS A 116 -12.51 17.12 8.91
CA LYS A 116 -12.17 16.35 7.70
C LYS A 116 -11.35 17.12 6.65
N ASP A 117 -11.13 18.42 6.83
CA ASP A 117 -10.23 19.23 6.02
C ASP A 117 -8.83 19.40 6.59
N ARG A 118 -8.49 18.67 7.67
CA ARG A 118 -7.22 18.84 8.39
C ARG A 118 -5.99 18.79 7.50
N PHE A 119 -5.92 17.85 6.57
CA PHE A 119 -4.75 17.72 5.70
C PHE A 119 -4.60 18.91 4.75
N TRP A 120 -5.70 19.43 4.24
CA TRP A 120 -5.72 20.55 3.31
C TRP A 120 -5.34 21.85 4.02
N ASP A 121 -5.85 22.05 5.24
CA ASP A 121 -5.43 23.12 6.15
C ASP A 121 -3.93 23.08 6.45
N LEU A 122 -3.34 21.89 6.64
CA LEU A 122 -1.90 21.74 6.85
C LEU A 122 -1.09 22.04 5.59
N ILE A 123 -1.56 21.63 4.42
CA ILE A 123 -0.92 21.94 3.13
C ILE A 123 -0.84 23.46 2.96
N ASP A 124 -1.94 24.18 3.15
CA ASP A 124 -1.96 25.64 3.01
C ASP A 124 -1.15 26.34 4.11
N ARG A 125 -1.25 25.89 5.36
CA ARG A 125 -0.55 26.50 6.49
C ARG A 125 0.98 26.39 6.36
N HIS A 126 1.46 25.26 5.86
CA HIS A 126 2.89 24.95 5.81
C HIS A 126 3.49 25.07 4.41
N GLY A 127 2.69 25.43 3.40
CA GLY A 127 3.16 25.60 2.03
C GLY A 127 3.68 24.29 1.43
N VAL A 128 3.04 23.16 1.72
CA VAL A 128 3.45 21.84 1.21
C VAL A 128 3.46 21.86 -0.32
N THR A 129 4.55 21.42 -0.93
CA THR A 129 4.73 21.38 -2.39
C THR A 129 4.59 19.96 -2.95
N ILE A 130 4.97 18.94 -2.16
CA ILE A 130 4.83 17.52 -2.50
C ILE A 130 4.00 16.82 -1.43
N PHE A 131 2.91 16.16 -1.84
CA PHE A 131 2.05 15.38 -0.95
C PHE A 131 2.02 13.90 -1.33
N TYR A 132 2.52 13.05 -0.44
CA TYR A 132 2.67 11.61 -0.64
C TYR A 132 1.85 10.82 0.38
N THR A 133 0.81 10.12 -0.08
CA THR A 133 -0.15 9.43 0.78
C THR A 133 -0.56 8.07 0.22
N ALA A 134 -1.34 7.31 0.99
CA ALA A 134 -1.82 6.00 0.59
C ALA A 134 -3.17 6.07 -0.13
N PRO A 135 -3.47 5.15 -1.08
CA PRO A 135 -4.80 5.03 -1.69
C PRO A 135 -5.95 4.93 -0.69
N THR A 136 -5.74 4.31 0.47
CA THR A 136 -6.78 4.27 1.52
C THR A 136 -7.16 5.65 2.03
N ALA A 137 -6.19 6.54 2.24
CA ALA A 137 -6.47 7.91 2.65
C ALA A 137 -7.22 8.65 1.54
N ILE A 138 -6.79 8.48 0.29
CA ILE A 138 -7.45 9.07 -0.90
C ILE A 138 -8.92 8.62 -0.97
N ARG A 139 -9.20 7.32 -0.82
CA ARG A 139 -10.59 6.79 -0.80
C ARG A 139 -11.41 7.34 0.37
N ALA A 140 -10.79 7.53 1.54
CA ALA A 140 -11.47 8.18 2.67
C ALA A 140 -11.85 9.63 2.34
N PHE A 141 -10.97 10.39 1.70
CA PHE A 141 -11.24 11.76 1.26
C PHE A 141 -12.35 11.83 0.21
N MET A 142 -12.32 10.90 -0.77
CA MET A 142 -13.41 10.75 -1.75
C MET A 142 -14.75 10.50 -1.06
N ARG A 143 -14.78 9.60 -0.07
CA ARG A 143 -15.98 9.28 0.70
C ARG A 143 -16.49 10.47 1.51
N TRP A 144 -15.60 11.30 2.05
CA TRP A 144 -15.97 12.48 2.83
C TRP A 144 -16.54 13.62 2.01
N GLY A 145 -16.25 13.66 0.71
CA GLY A 145 -16.78 14.65 -0.22
C GLY A 145 -15.75 15.72 -0.62
N VAL A 146 -15.93 16.24 -1.83
CA VAL A 146 -15.04 17.23 -2.47
C VAL A 146 -15.11 18.61 -1.81
N GLU A 147 -16.14 18.86 -1.00
CA GLU A 147 -16.33 20.13 -0.29
C GLU A 147 -15.25 20.39 0.77
N TRP A 148 -14.60 19.36 1.31
CA TRP A 148 -13.52 19.52 2.29
C TRP A 148 -12.24 20.07 1.64
N PRO A 149 -11.68 19.45 0.59
CA PRO A 149 -10.54 20.04 -0.12
C PRO A 149 -10.89 21.35 -0.82
N ALA A 150 -12.14 21.55 -1.29
CA ALA A 150 -12.54 22.80 -1.95
C ALA A 150 -12.46 24.05 -1.06
N LYS A 151 -12.40 23.90 0.28
CA LYS A 151 -12.21 25.01 1.23
C LYS A 151 -10.78 25.59 1.22
N HIS A 152 -9.84 24.87 0.62
CA HIS A 152 -8.40 25.13 0.74
C HIS A 152 -7.77 25.34 -0.64
N PRO A 153 -7.15 26.50 -0.94
CA PRO A 153 -6.52 26.76 -2.24
C PRO A 153 -5.45 25.73 -2.67
N MET A 154 -4.63 25.22 -1.76
CA MET A 154 -3.54 24.26 -2.03
C MET A 154 -2.66 24.64 -3.24
N THR A 155 -2.40 25.94 -3.40
CA THR A 155 -1.72 26.48 -4.60
C THR A 155 -0.23 26.14 -4.66
N THR A 156 0.37 25.77 -3.53
CA THR A 156 1.79 25.38 -3.43
C THR A 156 2.04 23.96 -3.94
N LEU A 157 1.02 23.10 -3.95
CA LEU A 157 1.17 21.74 -4.46
C LEU A 157 1.58 21.76 -5.94
N ARG A 158 2.64 21.01 -6.23
CA ARG A 158 3.15 20.77 -7.56
C ARG A 158 3.23 19.29 -7.93
N LEU A 159 3.16 18.38 -6.95
CA LEU A 159 3.25 16.94 -7.19
C LEU A 159 2.49 16.16 -6.12
N LEU A 160 1.80 15.11 -6.57
CA LEU A 160 1.11 14.15 -5.73
C LEU A 160 1.75 12.77 -5.87
N GLY A 161 1.77 11.99 -4.80
CA GLY A 161 2.19 10.59 -4.87
C GLY A 161 1.22 9.64 -4.17
N SER A 162 1.22 8.40 -4.65
CA SER A 162 0.44 7.26 -4.15
C SER A 162 1.37 6.09 -3.80
N VAL A 163 1.11 5.41 -2.68
CA VAL A 163 1.94 4.29 -2.19
C VAL A 163 1.20 3.24 -1.39
N GLY A 164 1.72 2.01 -1.46
CA GLY A 164 1.46 0.94 -0.50
C GLY A 164 0.38 -0.04 -0.95
N GLU A 165 -0.51 0.39 -1.85
CA GLU A 165 -1.54 -0.44 -2.46
C GLU A 165 -1.76 -0.02 -3.91
N PRO A 166 -2.35 -0.88 -4.75
CA PRO A 166 -2.84 -0.45 -6.05
C PRO A 166 -3.89 0.66 -5.89
N ILE A 167 -3.74 1.74 -6.66
CA ILE A 167 -4.75 2.79 -6.78
C ILE A 167 -5.65 2.50 -7.98
N ASN A 168 -6.96 2.43 -7.77
CA ASN A 168 -7.88 2.23 -8.88
C ASN A 168 -8.00 3.53 -9.73
N PRO A 169 -8.32 3.43 -11.03
CA PRO A 169 -8.37 4.59 -11.92
C PRO A 169 -9.27 5.74 -11.43
N GLU A 170 -10.44 5.45 -10.85
CA GLU A 170 -11.35 6.46 -10.32
C GLU A 170 -10.73 7.26 -9.17
N ALA A 171 -10.07 6.58 -8.22
CA ALA A 171 -9.39 7.26 -7.12
C ALA A 171 -8.19 8.08 -7.60
N TRP A 172 -7.46 7.58 -8.59
CA TRP A 172 -6.36 8.32 -9.22
C TRP A 172 -6.86 9.60 -9.88
N ILE A 173 -7.94 9.51 -10.67
CA ILE A 173 -8.54 10.66 -11.37
C ILE A 173 -9.07 11.67 -10.34
N TRP A 174 -9.82 11.21 -9.34
CA TRP A 174 -10.32 12.07 -8.28
C TRP A 174 -9.20 12.82 -7.57
N TYR A 175 -8.08 12.14 -7.28
CA TYR A 175 -6.93 12.74 -6.61
C TYR A 175 -6.26 13.81 -7.47
N HIS A 176 -6.08 13.53 -8.76
CA HIS A 176 -5.55 14.48 -9.75
C HIS A 176 -6.44 15.72 -9.89
N GLU A 177 -7.76 15.55 -10.00
CA GLU A 177 -8.72 16.62 -10.21
C GLU A 177 -8.98 17.45 -8.94
N ASN A 178 -9.26 16.80 -7.81
CA ASN A 178 -9.78 17.51 -6.62
C ASN A 178 -8.68 17.99 -5.68
N ILE A 179 -7.54 17.29 -5.63
CA ILE A 179 -6.39 17.70 -4.82
C ILE A 179 -5.35 18.39 -5.69
N GLY A 180 -4.97 17.76 -6.80
CA GLY A 180 -3.97 18.28 -7.72
C GLY A 180 -4.46 19.45 -8.59
N ARG A 181 -5.78 19.66 -8.67
CA ARG A 181 -6.45 20.64 -9.55
C ARG A 181 -5.98 20.55 -10.99
N GLU A 182 -5.76 19.32 -11.46
CA GLU A 182 -5.26 18.97 -12.80
C GLU A 182 -3.89 19.58 -13.16
N ARG A 183 -3.18 20.14 -12.17
CA ARG A 183 -1.85 20.74 -12.34
C ARG A 183 -0.73 19.85 -11.82
N CYS A 184 -1.03 19.00 -10.85
CA CYS A 184 -0.03 18.18 -10.18
C CYS A 184 0.03 16.79 -10.82
N PRO A 185 1.16 16.35 -11.40
CA PRO A 185 1.33 14.94 -11.75
C PRO A 185 1.15 14.04 -10.52
N VAL A 186 0.56 12.87 -10.73
CA VAL A 186 0.42 11.82 -9.71
C VAL A 186 1.43 10.73 -9.99
N VAL A 187 2.36 10.50 -9.05
CA VAL A 187 3.32 9.40 -9.11
C VAL A 187 2.80 8.21 -8.32
N ASP A 188 2.36 7.16 -9.02
CA ASP A 188 2.00 5.89 -8.39
C ASP A 188 3.24 5.02 -8.24
N THR A 189 3.58 4.67 -7.00
CA THR A 189 4.89 4.11 -6.65
C THR A 189 4.77 2.69 -6.13
N TRP A 190 5.23 1.72 -6.92
CA TRP A 190 5.29 0.33 -6.49
C TRP A 190 6.68 -0.04 -5.95
N TRP A 191 6.68 -0.65 -4.76
CA TRP A 191 7.83 -1.17 -4.04
C TRP A 191 7.41 -1.91 -2.77
N GLN A 192 8.36 -2.46 -2.02
CA GLN A 192 8.11 -3.30 -0.85
C GLN A 192 9.08 -2.99 0.29
N THR A 193 8.79 -3.53 1.48
CA THR A 193 9.75 -3.45 2.60
C THR A 193 11.10 -4.06 2.23
N GLU A 194 11.06 -5.16 1.48
CA GLU A 194 12.21 -5.90 1.01
C GLU A 194 13.01 -5.18 -0.09
N THR A 195 12.39 -4.26 -0.84
CA THR A 195 13.09 -3.55 -1.91
C THR A 195 13.80 -2.29 -1.41
N GLY A 196 13.41 -1.77 -0.24
CA GLY A 196 14.01 -0.62 0.44
C GLY A 196 13.69 0.73 -0.18
N ALA A 197 13.59 0.81 -1.51
CA ALA A 197 13.27 2.02 -2.27
C ALA A 197 12.25 1.70 -3.39
N ILE A 198 11.79 2.76 -4.07
CA ILE A 198 10.80 2.72 -5.15
C ILE A 198 11.38 1.97 -6.35
N MET A 199 10.62 1.04 -6.91
CA MET A 199 11.10 0.15 -7.97
C MET A 199 10.47 0.44 -9.32
N ILE A 200 9.18 0.74 -9.34
CA ILE A 200 8.42 1.06 -10.55
C ILE A 200 7.56 2.28 -10.23
N ALA A 201 7.76 3.36 -10.99
CA ALA A 201 7.05 4.62 -10.81
C ALA A 201 7.21 5.50 -12.05
N PRO A 202 6.25 6.40 -12.34
CA PRO A 202 6.46 7.43 -13.35
C PRO A 202 7.51 8.43 -12.86
N LEU A 203 8.31 8.94 -13.79
CA LEU A 203 9.20 10.08 -13.54
C LEU A 203 8.53 11.35 -14.08
N PRO A 204 8.22 12.35 -13.23
CA PRO A 204 7.61 13.60 -13.67
C PRO A 204 8.41 14.26 -14.80
N GLY A 205 7.72 14.71 -15.85
CA GLY A 205 8.35 15.34 -17.02
C GLY A 205 8.98 14.37 -18.03
N ILE A 206 9.01 13.06 -17.75
CA ILE A 206 9.53 12.02 -18.66
C ILE A 206 8.43 11.02 -19.04
N THR A 207 7.70 10.52 -18.04
CA THR A 207 6.69 9.48 -18.23
C THR A 207 5.29 10.07 -18.15
N SER A 208 4.46 9.83 -19.17
CA SER A 208 3.02 10.15 -19.12
C SER A 208 2.27 9.05 -18.37
N PRO A 209 1.75 9.29 -17.15
CA PRO A 209 1.12 8.25 -16.36
C PRO A 209 -0.22 7.82 -16.95
N LYS A 210 -0.55 6.53 -16.80
CA LYS A 210 -1.90 5.99 -17.01
C LYS A 210 -2.55 5.78 -15.64
N PRO A 211 -3.81 6.22 -15.41
CA PRO A 211 -4.48 6.02 -14.13
C PRO A 211 -4.47 4.55 -13.68
N GLY A 212 -3.89 4.28 -12.51
CA GLY A 212 -3.75 2.93 -11.93
C GLY A 212 -2.55 2.10 -12.42
N SER A 213 -1.67 2.67 -13.23
CA SER A 213 -0.38 2.05 -13.60
C SER A 213 0.79 2.71 -12.87
N ALA A 214 1.70 1.89 -12.35
CA ALA A 214 2.99 2.35 -11.83
C ALA A 214 3.98 2.70 -12.97
N THR A 215 3.60 2.47 -14.23
CA THR A 215 4.36 2.77 -15.45
C THR A 215 5.62 1.94 -15.64
N LEU A 216 6.82 2.52 -15.61
CA LEU A 216 8.08 1.88 -15.98
C LEU A 216 8.97 1.65 -14.76
N PRO A 217 9.87 0.64 -14.81
CA PRO A 217 10.88 0.45 -13.78
C PRO A 217 11.77 1.69 -13.66
N PHE A 218 12.13 2.05 -12.42
CA PHE A 218 13.07 3.12 -12.14
C PHE A 218 14.43 2.82 -12.78
N PRO A 219 15.20 3.81 -13.26
CA PRO A 219 16.51 3.57 -13.87
C PRO A 219 17.42 2.69 -13.00
N GLY A 220 17.95 1.62 -13.60
CA GLY A 220 18.76 0.61 -12.91
C GLY A 220 17.97 -0.59 -12.37
N ILE A 221 16.64 -0.52 -12.33
CA ILE A 221 15.79 -1.64 -11.93
C ILE A 221 15.45 -2.52 -13.14
N SER A 222 15.75 -3.81 -13.03
CA SER A 222 15.42 -4.82 -14.04
C SER A 222 14.21 -5.63 -13.58
N ALA A 223 13.02 -5.24 -14.04
CA ALA A 223 11.76 -5.92 -13.72
C ALA A 223 11.24 -6.74 -14.92
N GLU A 224 10.64 -7.88 -14.64
CA GLU A 224 10.07 -8.79 -15.64
C GLU A 224 8.76 -9.38 -15.13
N ILE A 225 7.86 -9.74 -16.04
CA ILE A 225 6.67 -10.53 -15.73
C ILE A 225 6.93 -11.95 -16.21
N ARG A 226 6.71 -12.94 -15.35
CA ARG A 226 6.93 -14.35 -15.65
C ARG A 226 5.65 -15.17 -15.57
N ASP A 227 5.54 -16.18 -16.41
CA ASP A 227 4.48 -17.20 -16.31
C ASP A 227 4.72 -18.17 -15.14
N SER A 228 3.91 -19.23 -15.04
CA SER A 228 4.06 -20.27 -14.02
C SER A 228 5.34 -21.08 -14.15
N ASP A 229 5.86 -21.19 -15.37
CA ASP A 229 7.03 -22.01 -15.73
C ASP A 229 8.34 -21.19 -15.64
N GLY A 230 8.22 -19.87 -15.44
CA GLY A 230 9.33 -18.94 -15.29
C GLY A 230 9.77 -18.26 -16.58
N ASN A 231 9.00 -18.41 -17.67
CA ASN A 231 9.31 -17.73 -18.93
C ASN A 231 8.85 -16.27 -18.87
N ALA A 232 9.63 -15.39 -19.51
CA ALA A 232 9.30 -13.97 -19.62
C ALA A 232 8.02 -13.76 -20.46
N ILE A 233 7.15 -12.87 -19.98
CA ILE A 233 5.95 -12.40 -20.65
C ILE A 233 6.20 -10.95 -21.09
N GLU A 234 6.30 -10.72 -22.39
CA GLU A 234 6.48 -9.36 -22.93
C GLU A 234 5.21 -8.52 -22.83
N ARG A 235 4.04 -9.16 -22.99
CA ARG A 235 2.71 -8.55 -22.92
C ARG A 235 1.73 -9.51 -22.25
N GLY A 236 0.95 -9.01 -21.30
CA GLY A 236 0.02 -9.83 -20.52
C GLY A 236 0.37 -9.95 -19.04
N GLY A 237 -0.37 -10.80 -18.35
CA GLY A 237 -0.35 -10.93 -16.89
C GLY A 237 0.47 -12.12 -16.40
N GLY A 238 1.16 -11.94 -15.27
CA GLY A 238 1.98 -12.97 -14.64
C GLY A 238 2.52 -12.55 -13.28
N LEU A 239 3.62 -13.17 -12.89
CA LEU A 239 4.31 -12.97 -11.62
C LEU A 239 5.42 -11.92 -11.79
N LEU A 240 5.48 -10.93 -10.91
CA LEU A 240 6.50 -9.90 -10.95
C LEU A 240 7.83 -10.43 -10.38
N ALA A 241 8.89 -10.32 -11.20
CA ALA A 241 10.26 -10.70 -10.87
C ALA A 241 11.20 -9.50 -10.98
N LEU A 242 12.21 -9.43 -10.13
CA LEU A 242 13.37 -8.55 -10.33
C LEU A 242 14.60 -9.42 -10.67
N THR A 243 15.19 -9.18 -11.83
CA THR A 243 16.16 -10.12 -12.45
C THR A 243 17.61 -9.75 -12.21
N LYS A 244 17.87 -8.57 -11.63
CA LYS A 244 19.21 -8.11 -11.25
C LYS A 244 19.19 -7.50 -9.85
N PRO A 245 20.30 -7.58 -9.09
CA PRO A 245 20.45 -6.87 -7.82
C PRO A 245 20.23 -5.36 -7.97
N TRP A 246 19.75 -4.73 -6.91
CA TRP A 246 19.60 -3.28 -6.80
C TRP A 246 20.21 -2.78 -5.47
N PRO A 247 20.65 -1.52 -5.37
CA PRO A 247 21.41 -1.05 -4.21
C PRO A 247 20.70 -1.26 -2.87
N SER A 248 19.42 -0.90 -2.78
CA SER A 248 18.61 -0.92 -1.55
C SER A 248 17.95 -2.26 -1.25
N MET A 249 18.32 -3.35 -1.93
CA MET A 249 17.72 -4.65 -1.66
C MET A 249 18.03 -5.14 -0.25
N LEU A 250 17.07 -5.78 0.39
CA LEU A 250 17.26 -6.44 1.68
C LEU A 250 18.49 -7.37 1.68
N ARG A 251 19.17 -7.49 2.83
CA ARG A 251 20.32 -8.38 3.00
C ARG A 251 20.01 -9.65 3.78
N GLY A 252 18.78 -9.82 4.24
CA GLY A 252 18.34 -11.05 4.88
C GLY A 252 17.08 -10.91 5.70
N ILE A 253 16.73 -12.01 6.36
CA ILE A 253 15.79 -12.04 7.48
C ILE A 253 16.62 -12.28 8.74
N TYR A 254 16.47 -11.40 9.73
CA TYR A 254 17.26 -11.43 10.96
C TYR A 254 17.10 -12.77 11.70
N GLY A 255 18.21 -13.49 11.85
CA GLY A 255 18.25 -14.81 12.47
C GLY A 255 17.62 -15.95 11.66
N ASP A 256 17.28 -15.75 10.38
CA ASP A 256 16.57 -16.74 9.56
C ASP A 256 17.02 -16.74 8.07
N PRO A 257 18.27 -17.17 7.78
CA PRO A 257 18.82 -17.16 6.43
C PRO A 257 18.13 -18.16 5.48
N GLU A 258 17.61 -19.29 5.99
CA GLU A 258 16.91 -20.28 5.18
C GLU A 258 15.59 -19.71 4.65
N ARG A 259 14.82 -19.02 5.50
CA ARG A 259 13.58 -18.37 5.06
C ARG A 259 13.87 -17.23 4.09
N PHE A 260 14.98 -16.54 4.21
CA PHE A 260 15.39 -15.52 3.24
C PHE A 260 15.54 -16.13 1.83
N VAL A 261 16.32 -17.20 1.69
CA VAL A 261 16.48 -17.93 0.43
C VAL A 261 15.15 -18.45 -0.10
N LYS A 262 14.41 -19.19 0.74
CA LYS A 262 13.16 -19.84 0.36
C LYS A 262 12.08 -18.86 -0.09
N THR A 263 11.98 -17.71 0.58
CA THR A 263 10.88 -16.75 0.33
C THR A 263 11.08 -15.97 -0.95
N TYR A 264 12.31 -15.51 -1.23
CA TYR A 264 12.55 -14.52 -2.27
C TYR A 264 13.31 -15.06 -3.47
N TRP A 265 14.08 -16.15 -3.31
CA TRP A 265 15.08 -16.56 -4.29
C TRP A 265 14.88 -17.99 -4.83
N SER A 266 13.96 -18.77 -4.25
CA SER A 266 13.75 -20.18 -4.62
C SER A 266 12.63 -20.43 -5.62
N ARG A 267 11.90 -19.39 -6.06
CA ARG A 267 10.78 -19.57 -6.99
C ARG A 267 11.25 -20.01 -8.38
N TRP A 268 12.36 -19.44 -8.84
CA TRP A 268 12.91 -19.70 -10.18
C TRP A 268 14.36 -20.19 -10.09
N PRO A 269 14.78 -21.16 -10.95
CA PRO A 269 16.12 -21.72 -10.90
C PRO A 269 17.26 -20.72 -11.15
N ASP A 270 16.97 -19.62 -11.84
CA ASP A 270 17.94 -18.56 -12.14
C ASP A 270 18.17 -17.59 -10.97
N GLY A 271 17.46 -17.78 -9.85
CA GLY A 271 17.63 -16.96 -8.65
C GLY A 271 17.07 -15.55 -8.77
N ALA A 272 16.13 -15.29 -9.69
CA ALA A 272 15.43 -14.02 -9.74
C ALA A 272 14.61 -13.76 -8.47
N TYR A 273 14.57 -12.49 -8.03
CA TYR A 273 13.78 -12.10 -6.86
C TYR A 273 12.29 -12.22 -7.17
N PHE A 274 11.57 -13.02 -6.39
CA PHE A 274 10.12 -13.08 -6.44
C PHE A 274 9.49 -12.05 -5.52
N ALA A 275 8.82 -11.05 -6.12
CA ALA A 275 8.14 -10.02 -5.36
C ALA A 275 6.91 -10.57 -4.60
N GLY A 276 6.30 -11.66 -5.05
CA GLY A 276 5.03 -12.12 -4.50
C GLY A 276 3.82 -11.29 -4.95
N ASP A 277 3.99 -10.45 -5.96
CA ASP A 277 2.95 -9.65 -6.60
C ASP A 277 2.66 -10.16 -8.02
N GLY A 278 1.39 -10.14 -8.40
CA GLY A 278 0.95 -10.31 -9.78
C GLY A 278 1.00 -8.95 -10.49
N ALA A 279 1.42 -8.95 -11.75
CA ALA A 279 1.45 -7.75 -12.56
C ALA A 279 1.02 -8.06 -13.99
N ARG A 280 0.63 -7.03 -14.74
CA ARG A 280 0.41 -7.07 -16.18
C ARG A 280 1.27 -6.02 -16.88
N ARG A 281 1.86 -6.38 -18.01
CA ARG A 281 2.55 -5.45 -18.90
C ARG A 281 1.69 -5.19 -20.13
N ASP A 282 1.40 -3.93 -20.41
CA ASP A 282 0.62 -3.54 -21.57
C ASP A 282 1.48 -3.30 -22.82
N ASP A 283 0.84 -2.90 -23.92
CA ASP A 283 1.49 -2.70 -25.22
C ASP A 283 2.50 -1.55 -25.23
N ASP A 284 2.37 -0.58 -24.30
CA ASP A 284 3.31 0.53 -24.11
C ASP A 284 4.42 0.14 -23.11
N GLY A 285 4.42 -1.11 -22.64
CA GLY A 285 5.38 -1.64 -21.69
C GLY A 285 5.13 -1.23 -20.24
N PHE A 286 3.98 -0.61 -19.94
CA PHE A 286 3.64 -0.15 -18.60
C PHE A 286 3.21 -1.31 -17.71
N TYR A 287 3.64 -1.26 -16.44
CA TYR A 287 3.34 -2.23 -15.41
C TYR A 287 2.08 -1.83 -14.65
N TRP A 288 1.15 -2.78 -14.56
CA TRP A 288 -0.11 -2.69 -13.82
C TRP A 288 -0.06 -3.72 -12.71
N LEU A 289 -0.12 -3.26 -11.46
CA LEU A 289 0.03 -4.14 -10.31
C LEU A 289 -1.33 -4.70 -9.93
N LEU A 290 -1.46 -6.02 -9.96
CA LEU A 290 -2.71 -6.73 -9.72
C LEU A 290 -2.91 -7.12 -8.25
N GLY A 291 -1.92 -6.83 -7.40
CA GLY A 291 -1.90 -7.18 -5.98
C GLY A 291 -1.10 -8.47 -5.71
N ARG A 292 -1.20 -8.97 -4.47
CA ARG A 292 -0.45 -10.16 -4.03
C ARG A 292 -0.91 -11.39 -4.79
N VAL A 293 0.03 -12.27 -5.14
CA VAL A 293 -0.29 -13.55 -5.83
C VAL A 293 -1.14 -14.46 -4.96
N ASP A 294 -0.95 -14.41 -3.63
CA ASP A 294 -1.78 -15.11 -2.64
C ASP A 294 -3.25 -14.60 -2.64
N ASP A 295 -3.46 -13.40 -3.16
CA ASP A 295 -4.76 -12.74 -3.34
C ASP A 295 -5.26 -12.81 -4.80
N VAL A 296 -4.61 -13.57 -5.70
CA VAL A 296 -5.14 -13.88 -7.05
C VAL A 296 -6.01 -15.13 -6.98
N LEU A 297 -7.26 -15.01 -7.42
CA LEU A 297 -8.24 -16.09 -7.40
C LEU A 297 -8.05 -17.02 -8.60
N ASN A 298 -8.31 -18.31 -8.40
CA ASN A 298 -8.42 -19.31 -9.46
C ASN A 298 -9.87 -19.80 -9.54
N VAL A 299 -10.66 -19.18 -10.41
CA VAL A 299 -12.10 -19.47 -10.58
C VAL A 299 -12.27 -20.26 -11.87
N ALA A 300 -12.61 -21.54 -11.75
CA ALA A 300 -12.77 -22.48 -12.87
C ALA A 300 -11.55 -22.53 -13.83
N GLY A 301 -10.33 -22.42 -13.29
CA GLY A 301 -9.10 -22.43 -14.07
C GLY A 301 -8.63 -21.05 -14.55
N HIS A 302 -9.43 -20.00 -14.36
CA HIS A 302 -9.07 -18.64 -14.74
C HIS A 302 -8.43 -17.87 -13.57
N ARG A 303 -7.31 -17.22 -13.84
CA ARG A 303 -6.61 -16.36 -12.87
C ARG A 303 -7.24 -14.97 -12.88
N LEU A 304 -7.88 -14.61 -11.78
CA LEU A 304 -8.59 -13.36 -11.61
C LEU A 304 -7.95 -12.54 -10.48
N GLY A 305 -7.50 -11.33 -10.78
CA GLY A 305 -7.00 -10.42 -9.75
C GLY A 305 -8.17 -9.94 -8.88
N THR A 306 -8.05 -10.06 -7.55
CA THR A 306 -9.03 -9.49 -6.62
C THR A 306 -9.23 -8.00 -6.86
N MET A 307 -8.14 -7.28 -7.13
CA MET A 307 -8.17 -5.83 -7.40
C MET A 307 -9.00 -5.46 -8.65
N GLU A 308 -9.05 -6.33 -9.67
CA GLU A 308 -9.83 -6.08 -10.88
C GLU A 308 -11.32 -6.09 -10.55
N VAL A 309 -11.76 -7.09 -9.78
CA VAL A 309 -13.14 -7.23 -9.29
C VAL A 309 -13.50 -6.09 -8.32
N GLU A 310 -12.59 -5.77 -7.40
CA GLU A 310 -12.75 -4.63 -6.47
C GLU A 310 -12.93 -3.32 -7.25
N SER A 311 -12.11 -3.08 -8.29
CA SER A 311 -12.20 -1.88 -9.13
C SER A 311 -13.52 -1.82 -9.89
N ALA A 312 -14.00 -2.94 -10.43
CA ALA A 312 -15.30 -3.01 -11.08
C ALA A 312 -16.46 -2.72 -10.11
N LEU A 313 -16.37 -3.20 -8.86
CA LEU A 313 -17.36 -2.91 -7.83
C LEU A 313 -17.35 -1.43 -7.42
N VAL A 314 -16.17 -0.86 -7.19
CA VAL A 314 -16.01 0.55 -6.76
C VAL A 314 -16.47 1.53 -7.83
N ASP A 315 -16.31 1.20 -9.12
CA ASP A 315 -16.82 1.98 -10.25
C ASP A 315 -18.36 2.15 -10.22
N HIS A 316 -19.09 1.31 -9.48
CA HIS A 316 -20.53 1.48 -9.32
C HIS A 316 -20.87 2.68 -8.41
N PRO A 317 -21.78 3.59 -8.80
CA PRO A 317 -22.05 4.83 -8.06
C PRO A 317 -22.39 4.65 -6.57
N SER A 318 -23.02 3.52 -6.22
CA SER A 318 -23.44 3.17 -4.87
C SER A 318 -22.33 2.64 -3.95
N VAL A 319 -21.17 2.26 -4.49
CA VAL A 319 -20.09 1.59 -3.72
C VAL A 319 -19.03 2.59 -3.29
N ALA A 320 -18.66 2.56 -2.02
CA ALA A 320 -17.56 3.37 -1.47
C ALA A 320 -16.24 2.58 -1.45
N GLU A 321 -16.29 1.33 -0.99
CA GLU A 321 -15.14 0.45 -0.93
C GLU A 321 -15.57 -0.99 -1.17
N ALA A 322 -14.68 -1.79 -1.75
CA ALA A 322 -14.87 -3.22 -1.91
C ALA A 322 -13.58 -3.97 -1.58
N ALA A 323 -13.72 -5.15 -0.99
CA ALA A 323 -12.66 -6.12 -0.83
C ALA A 323 -13.12 -7.48 -1.34
N VAL A 324 -12.30 -8.14 -2.14
CA VAL A 324 -12.64 -9.42 -2.74
C VAL A 324 -11.69 -10.49 -2.23
N VAL A 325 -12.25 -11.65 -1.88
CA VAL A 325 -11.50 -12.83 -1.50
C VAL A 325 -12.03 -14.06 -2.23
N GLY A 326 -11.21 -15.10 -2.30
CA GLY A 326 -11.63 -16.40 -2.80
C GLY A 326 -12.20 -17.21 -1.66
N ARG A 327 -13.35 -17.87 -1.90
CA ARG A 327 -13.87 -18.93 -1.04
C ARG A 327 -13.82 -20.27 -1.78
N PRO A 328 -13.61 -21.40 -1.09
CA PRO A 328 -13.69 -22.73 -1.68
C PRO A 328 -15.05 -22.94 -2.37
N HIS A 329 -15.05 -23.54 -3.55
CA HIS A 329 -16.26 -23.87 -4.29
C HIS A 329 -16.11 -25.26 -4.93
N GLU A 330 -17.05 -26.17 -4.69
CA GLU A 330 -16.94 -27.57 -5.09
C GLU A 330 -16.72 -27.77 -6.60
N ILE A 331 -17.41 -26.98 -7.43
CA ILE A 331 -17.31 -27.06 -8.90
C ILE A 331 -16.20 -26.18 -9.48
N LYS A 332 -16.10 -24.91 -9.04
CA LYS A 332 -15.18 -23.91 -9.63
C LYS A 332 -13.76 -23.96 -9.04
N GLY A 333 -13.53 -24.76 -8.00
CA GLY A 333 -12.32 -24.72 -7.17
C GLY A 333 -12.39 -23.56 -6.18
N GLN A 334 -12.41 -22.33 -6.68
CA GLN A 334 -12.72 -21.13 -5.90
C GLN A 334 -13.87 -20.35 -6.53
N SER A 335 -14.62 -19.62 -5.70
CA SER A 335 -15.52 -18.56 -6.16
C SER A 335 -15.23 -17.22 -5.50
N VAL A 336 -15.77 -16.17 -6.12
CA VAL A 336 -15.56 -14.78 -5.74
C VAL A 336 -16.53 -14.42 -4.62
N ALA A 337 -16.01 -14.03 -3.46
CA ALA A 337 -16.76 -13.41 -2.37
C ALA A 337 -16.33 -11.95 -2.24
N ALA A 338 -17.29 -11.02 -2.28
CA ALA A 338 -17.03 -9.59 -2.17
C ALA A 338 -17.63 -9.03 -0.88
N PHE A 339 -16.86 -8.21 -0.16
CA PHE A 339 -17.30 -7.41 0.97
C PHE A 339 -17.41 -5.97 0.49
N VAL A 340 -18.59 -5.38 0.59
CA VAL A 340 -18.91 -4.09 -0.03
C VAL A 340 -19.41 -3.11 1.02
N THR A 341 -18.75 -1.95 1.10
CA THR A 341 -19.24 -0.80 1.84
C THR A 341 -19.86 0.18 0.86
N VAL A 342 -21.12 0.54 1.08
CA VAL A 342 -21.86 1.49 0.23
C VAL A 342 -21.63 2.94 0.67
N LYS A 343 -21.87 3.89 -0.25
CA LYS A 343 -21.77 5.33 0.06
C LYS A 343 -22.86 5.76 1.06
N GLU A 344 -22.59 6.84 1.78
CA GLU A 344 -23.54 7.39 2.75
C GLU A 344 -24.88 7.73 2.07
N GLY A 345 -26.00 7.38 2.73
CA GLY A 345 -27.34 7.54 2.17
C GLY A 345 -27.84 6.39 1.29
N VAL A 346 -26.97 5.46 0.88
CA VAL A 346 -27.36 4.24 0.16
C VAL A 346 -27.72 3.14 1.16
N LYS A 347 -28.84 2.43 0.92
CA LYS A 347 -29.24 1.27 1.73
C LYS A 347 -28.90 -0.05 1.04
N PRO A 348 -28.19 -0.98 1.71
CA PRO A 348 -28.04 -2.35 1.25
C PRO A 348 -29.39 -3.01 0.94
N SER A 349 -29.46 -3.75 -0.16
CA SER A 349 -30.65 -4.55 -0.52
C SER A 349 -30.26 -5.68 -1.47
N THR A 350 -31.12 -6.69 -1.58
CA THR A 350 -30.95 -7.79 -2.54
C THR A 350 -30.94 -7.28 -3.99
N ALA A 351 -31.77 -6.28 -4.30
CA ALA A 351 -31.77 -5.63 -5.62
C ALA A 351 -30.43 -4.97 -5.94
N LEU A 352 -29.84 -4.24 -4.98
CA LEU A 352 -28.52 -3.64 -5.14
C LEU A 352 -27.43 -4.71 -5.27
N MET A 353 -27.51 -5.81 -4.52
CA MET A 353 -26.57 -6.93 -4.68
C MET A 353 -26.59 -7.48 -6.11
N ASP A 354 -27.78 -7.74 -6.67
CA ASP A 354 -27.90 -8.28 -8.03
C ASP A 354 -27.42 -7.28 -9.09
N GLU A 355 -27.69 -5.99 -8.89
CA GLU A 355 -27.16 -4.89 -9.71
C GLU A 355 -25.63 -4.89 -9.70
N LEU A 356 -24.99 -4.97 -8.52
CA LEU A 356 -23.53 -5.02 -8.39
C LEU A 356 -22.93 -6.26 -9.06
N LYS A 357 -23.56 -7.44 -8.90
CA LYS A 357 -23.13 -8.66 -9.59
C LYS A 357 -23.20 -8.49 -11.11
N ALA A 358 -24.26 -7.89 -11.63
CA ALA A 358 -24.42 -7.62 -13.05
C ALA A 358 -23.40 -6.60 -13.57
N HIS A 359 -23.10 -5.57 -12.77
CA HIS A 359 -22.09 -4.55 -13.09
C HIS A 359 -20.69 -5.14 -13.25
N VAL A 360 -20.27 -6.03 -12.35
CA VAL A 360 -18.99 -6.74 -12.49
C VAL A 360 -18.95 -7.60 -13.76
N VAL A 361 -20.05 -8.28 -14.09
CA VAL A 361 -20.15 -9.06 -15.32
C VAL A 361 -20.02 -8.18 -16.56
N LEU A 362 -20.60 -6.98 -16.54
CA LEU A 362 -20.50 -6.02 -17.64
C LEU A 362 -19.06 -5.50 -17.83
N LYS A 363 -18.36 -5.24 -16.73
CA LYS A 363 -17.01 -4.61 -16.76
C LYS A 363 -15.90 -5.60 -17.06
N ILE A 364 -15.99 -6.82 -16.55
CA ILE A 364 -14.91 -7.82 -16.64
C ILE A 364 -15.37 -9.04 -17.44
N GLY A 365 -16.56 -9.56 -17.12
CA GLY A 365 -17.11 -10.74 -17.77
C GLY A 365 -17.74 -11.71 -16.77
N ALA A 366 -18.48 -12.69 -17.28
CA ALA A 366 -19.24 -13.65 -16.48
C ALA A 366 -18.38 -14.44 -15.48
N ILE A 367 -17.10 -14.67 -15.80
CA ILE A 367 -16.17 -15.42 -14.95
C ILE A 367 -15.82 -14.70 -13.65
N ALA A 368 -15.94 -13.37 -13.62
CA ALA A 368 -15.62 -12.53 -12.47
C ALA A 368 -16.83 -12.23 -11.58
N ARG A 369 -18.02 -12.75 -11.94
CA ARG A 369 -19.25 -12.51 -11.18
C ARG A 369 -19.07 -12.95 -9.72
N PRO A 370 -19.29 -12.04 -8.73
CA PRO A 370 -19.32 -12.43 -7.33
C PRO A 370 -20.44 -13.43 -7.09
N ASP A 371 -20.10 -14.58 -6.50
CA ASP A 371 -21.12 -15.56 -6.07
C ASP A 371 -21.85 -15.00 -4.84
N GLN A 372 -21.11 -14.34 -3.95
CA GLN A 372 -21.61 -13.69 -2.74
C GLN A 372 -21.14 -12.24 -2.67
N ILE A 373 -22.04 -11.35 -2.25
CA ILE A 373 -21.73 -9.98 -1.86
C ILE A 373 -22.26 -9.78 -0.45
N LEU A 374 -21.38 -9.45 0.47
CA LEU A 374 -21.68 -9.15 1.87
C LEU A 374 -21.58 -7.64 2.06
N PHE A 375 -22.67 -7.00 2.50
CA PHE A 375 -22.64 -5.58 2.79
C PHE A 375 -22.08 -5.33 4.18
N ALA A 376 -21.05 -4.48 4.26
CA ALA A 376 -20.34 -4.19 5.50
C ALA A 376 -20.32 -2.69 5.79
N ALA A 377 -20.48 -2.31 7.07
CA ALA A 377 -20.37 -0.92 7.48
C ALA A 377 -18.94 -0.34 7.27
N ASP A 378 -17.91 -1.17 7.47
CA ASP A 378 -16.52 -0.87 7.17
C ASP A 378 -15.73 -2.17 6.95
N LEU A 379 -14.57 -2.08 6.32
CA LEU A 379 -13.66 -3.20 6.06
C LEU A 379 -12.54 -3.26 7.11
N PRO A 380 -12.07 -4.45 7.50
CA PRO A 380 -11.02 -4.59 8.50
C PRO A 380 -9.69 -4.06 7.94
N LYS A 381 -9.18 -2.98 8.52
CA LYS A 381 -7.96 -2.30 8.08
C LYS A 381 -6.90 -2.28 9.17
N THR A 382 -5.63 -2.34 8.78
CA THR A 382 -4.51 -2.01 9.67
C THR A 382 -4.53 -0.52 10.02
N ARG A 383 -3.70 -0.10 10.99
CA ARG A 383 -3.48 1.33 11.27
C ARG A 383 -2.91 2.12 10.08
N SER A 384 -2.24 1.45 9.13
CA SER A 384 -1.81 2.04 7.86
C SER A 384 -2.91 2.07 6.78
N GLY A 385 -4.12 1.67 7.11
CA GLY A 385 -5.26 1.63 6.20
C GLY A 385 -5.29 0.42 5.27
N LYS A 386 -4.40 -0.56 5.46
CA LYS A 386 -4.35 -1.74 4.59
C LYS A 386 -5.47 -2.72 4.92
N ILE A 387 -6.25 -3.10 3.90
CA ILE A 387 -7.33 -4.10 4.09
C ILE A 387 -6.72 -5.45 4.46
N MET A 388 -7.16 -6.02 5.59
CA MET A 388 -6.71 -7.30 6.11
C MET A 388 -7.48 -8.46 5.46
N ARG A 389 -7.24 -8.69 4.16
CA ARG A 389 -7.91 -9.72 3.33
C ARG A 389 -7.83 -11.15 3.92
N ARG A 390 -6.78 -11.46 4.70
CA ARG A 390 -6.69 -12.73 5.43
C ARG A 390 -7.90 -12.96 6.33
N LEU A 391 -8.33 -11.95 7.09
CA LEU A 391 -9.47 -12.06 8.00
C LEU A 391 -10.79 -12.18 7.24
N LEU A 392 -10.94 -11.44 6.13
CA LEU A 392 -12.10 -11.58 5.25
C LEU A 392 -12.19 -12.98 4.63
N ARG A 393 -11.04 -13.59 4.30
CA ARG A 393 -10.95 -14.97 3.83
C ARG A 393 -11.30 -15.96 4.92
N ASP A 394 -10.78 -15.76 6.14
CA ASP A 394 -11.15 -16.59 7.30
C ASP A 394 -12.67 -16.55 7.55
N ILE A 395 -13.31 -15.38 7.43
CA ILE A 395 -14.77 -15.21 7.53
C ILE A 395 -15.49 -15.95 6.39
N ALA A 396 -15.09 -15.72 5.14
CA ALA A 396 -15.70 -16.35 3.97
C ALA A 396 -15.48 -17.88 3.92
N GLU A 397 -14.51 -18.42 4.68
CA GLU A 397 -14.24 -19.84 4.83
C GLU A 397 -14.84 -20.44 6.10
N GLY A 398 -15.49 -19.65 6.96
CA GLY A 398 -16.02 -20.10 8.25
C GLY A 398 -14.95 -20.53 9.26
N LYS A 399 -13.72 -20.03 9.14
CA LYS A 399 -12.57 -20.39 9.99
C LYS A 399 -12.48 -19.53 11.25
N ALA A 400 -11.79 -20.06 12.26
CA ALA A 400 -11.44 -19.29 13.45
C ALA A 400 -10.50 -18.13 13.09
N LEU A 401 -10.83 -16.92 13.54
CA LEU A 401 -10.07 -15.72 13.27
C LEU A 401 -8.69 -15.78 13.96
N GLY A 402 -7.62 -15.48 13.20
CA GLY A 402 -6.26 -15.39 13.74
C GLY A 402 -5.96 -14.08 14.48
N ASP A 403 -4.68 -13.69 14.57
CA ASP A 403 -4.24 -12.46 15.26
C ASP A 403 -4.90 -11.18 14.71
N MET A 404 -5.42 -10.35 15.62
CA MET A 404 -6.18 -9.12 15.40
C MET A 404 -5.50 -7.86 15.98
N THR A 405 -4.28 -7.99 16.54
CA THR A 405 -3.60 -6.91 17.29
C THR A 405 -3.23 -5.67 16.45
N THR A 406 -3.16 -5.81 15.12
CA THR A 406 -2.76 -4.73 14.19
C THR A 406 -3.94 -3.98 13.56
N LEU A 407 -5.19 -4.38 13.86
CA LEU A 407 -6.40 -3.72 13.37
C LEU A 407 -6.54 -2.30 13.94
N ALA A 408 -7.05 -1.39 13.10
CA ALA A 408 -7.48 -0.07 13.54
C ALA A 408 -8.72 -0.15 14.44
N ASP A 409 -9.70 -0.97 14.06
CA ASP A 409 -10.90 -1.26 14.86
C ASP A 409 -11.20 -2.78 14.87
N PRO A 410 -10.89 -3.49 15.96
CA PRO A 410 -11.23 -4.91 16.11
C PRO A 410 -12.73 -5.21 16.07
N ALA A 411 -13.60 -4.26 16.40
CA ALA A 411 -15.05 -4.46 16.45
C ALA A 411 -15.67 -4.65 15.05
N VAL A 412 -14.97 -4.23 13.99
CA VAL A 412 -15.39 -4.45 12.59
C VAL A 412 -15.44 -5.95 12.28
N VAL A 413 -14.45 -6.72 12.73
CA VAL A 413 -14.34 -8.15 12.43
C VAL A 413 -15.44 -8.95 13.13
N ALA A 414 -15.76 -8.60 14.38
CA ALA A 414 -16.82 -9.25 15.14
C ALA A 414 -18.21 -9.06 14.50
N ARG A 415 -18.49 -7.84 14.00
CA ARG A 415 -19.74 -7.54 13.29
C ARG A 415 -19.85 -8.31 11.98
N LEU A 416 -18.81 -8.26 11.15
CA LEU A 416 -18.75 -9.00 9.88
C LEU A 416 -18.96 -10.51 10.08
N LYS A 417 -18.41 -11.08 11.16
CA LYS A 417 -18.60 -12.49 11.48
C LYS A 417 -20.05 -12.80 11.84
N SER A 418 -20.68 -11.96 12.66
CA SER A 418 -22.10 -12.12 13.04
C SER A 418 -23.02 -12.04 11.82
N GLU A 419 -22.80 -11.05 10.95
CA GLU A 419 -23.58 -10.85 9.72
C GLU A 419 -23.43 -12.03 8.76
N TYR A 420 -22.22 -12.61 8.66
CA TYR A 420 -21.99 -13.81 7.85
C TYR A 420 -22.69 -15.05 8.42
N GLU A 421 -22.61 -15.28 9.74
CA GLU A 421 -23.27 -16.41 10.40
C GLU A 421 -24.81 -16.33 10.31
N GLU A 422 -25.38 -15.12 10.24
CA GLU A 422 -26.83 -14.91 10.04
C GLU A 422 -27.31 -15.13 8.60
N GLU A 423 -26.45 -14.98 7.58
CA GLU A 423 -26.80 -15.24 6.17
C GLU A 423 -26.65 -16.71 5.75
N GLU A 424 -25.77 -17.49 6.41
CA GLU A 424 -25.54 -18.91 6.10
C GLU A 424 -26.27 -19.90 7.05
N GLY A 425 -26.90 -19.42 8.12
CA GLY A 425 -27.80 -20.19 9.00
C GLY A 425 -29.26 -20.09 8.56
#